data_AF-A0A6A5A520-F1
#
_entry.id   AF-A0A6A5A520-F1
#
_cell.length_a   1.000
_cell.length_b   1.000
_cell.length_c   1.000
_cell.angle_alpha   90.00
_cell.angle_beta   90.00
_cell.angle_gamma   90.00
#
_symmetry.space_group_name_H-M   'P 1'
#
loop_
_entity.id
_entity.type
_entity.pdbx_description
1 polymer ?
#
loop_
_entity_poly.entity_id
_entity_poly.type
_entity_poly.pdbx_seq_one_letter_code
_entity_poly.pdbx_strand_id
1 'polypeptide(L)'
;AQPATWITYFAMAFKNIQARTRDERKAVRDKETWEKDRLRARKEGYIRVDTSISGSAMTVQAAGSQGYMSDADRFHTDVAGGEKGVRESRIAKHQMSYDTRRRDNQVREDQRWKAMDEKATEEKKRWDHLRDDGGKARRNKSSCQFNPITLKYNDGKDGERLKQADTEIRHRASVRAANLQFNSSRGGINPITGDPIKRVQT
;
A
#
# COMPACT_ATOMS: atom_id res chain seq x y z
N ALA A 1 -46.35 77.45 3.63
CA ALA A 1 -46.70 77.49 5.07
C ALA A 1 -47.50 76.23 5.38
N GLN A 2 -47.03 75.38 6.31
CA GLN A 2 -47.75 74.18 6.73
C GLN A 2 -48.81 74.53 7.80
N PRO A 3 -49.98 73.88 7.80
CA PRO A 3 -50.76 73.69 9.02
C PRO A 3 -50.54 72.29 9.60
N ALA A 4 -50.27 72.27 10.90
CA ALA A 4 -49.91 71.12 11.71
C ALA A 4 -51.00 70.03 11.77
N THR A 5 -50.59 68.77 11.65
CA THR A 5 -51.43 67.60 11.93
C THR A 5 -51.50 67.35 13.43
N TRP A 6 -52.70 67.40 14.00
CA TRP A 6 -52.95 67.05 15.40
C TRP A 6 -53.16 65.54 15.49
N ILE A 7 -52.37 64.86 16.32
CA ILE A 7 -52.51 63.44 16.63
C ILE A 7 -53.74 63.26 17.53
N THR A 8 -54.79 62.62 17.02
CA THR A 8 -55.92 62.16 17.84
C THR A 8 -55.49 60.91 18.61
N TYR A 9 -55.32 61.04 19.92
CA TYR A 9 -55.13 59.91 20.83
C TYR A 9 -56.44 59.10 20.91
N PHE A 10 -56.47 57.91 20.29
CA PHE A 10 -57.51 56.92 20.56
C PHE A 10 -57.28 56.35 21.96
N ALA A 11 -58.12 56.70 22.92
CA ALA A 11 -58.15 56.02 24.21
C ALA A 11 -58.52 54.54 23.97
N MET A 12 -57.58 53.63 24.17
CA MET A 12 -57.86 52.19 24.20
C MET A 12 -58.76 51.91 25.41
N ALA A 13 -60.06 51.79 25.16
CA ALA A 13 -61.01 51.31 26.15
C ALA A 13 -60.54 49.92 26.65
N PHE A 14 -60.48 49.75 27.97
CA PHE A 14 -60.10 48.50 28.60
C PHE A 14 -61.05 47.39 28.14
N LYS A 15 -60.54 46.40 27.39
CA LYS A 15 -61.34 45.25 26.97
C LYS A 15 -61.58 44.36 28.19
N ASN A 16 -62.74 44.49 28.81
CA ASN A 16 -63.16 43.61 29.89
C ASN A 16 -63.50 42.22 29.31
N ILE A 17 -62.48 41.38 29.13
CA ILE A 17 -62.68 39.98 28.75
C ILE A 17 -63.26 39.28 29.99
N GLN A 18 -64.52 38.84 29.88
CA GLN A 18 -65.17 38.11 30.95
C GLN A 18 -64.35 36.86 31.30
N ALA A 19 -64.15 36.63 32.59
CA ALA A 19 -63.41 35.47 33.06
C ALA A 19 -64.10 34.19 32.60
N ARG A 20 -63.32 33.23 32.08
CA ARG A 20 -63.84 31.93 31.65
C ARG A 20 -64.61 31.27 32.77
N THR A 21 -65.77 30.70 32.42
CA THR A 21 -66.61 30.00 33.38
C THR A 21 -65.91 28.75 33.93
N ARG A 22 -66.39 28.21 35.05
CA ARG A 22 -65.81 26.98 35.65
C ARG A 22 -65.85 25.81 34.67
N ASP A 23 -66.91 25.71 33.88
CA ASP A 23 -67.12 24.60 32.95
C ASP A 23 -66.21 24.74 31.73
N GLU A 24 -65.98 25.94 31.22
CA GLU A 24 -64.97 26.22 30.19
C GLU A 24 -63.55 25.86 30.65
N ARG A 25 -63.23 26.13 31.94
CA ARG A 25 -61.92 25.77 32.51
C ARG A 25 -61.77 24.26 32.71
N LYS A 26 -62.85 23.55 33.06
CA LYS A 26 -62.86 22.09 33.14
C LYS A 26 -62.71 21.44 31.76
N ALA A 27 -63.41 21.94 30.75
CA ALA A 27 -63.34 21.45 29.37
C ALA A 27 -61.94 21.60 28.76
N VAL A 28 -61.16 22.63 29.15
CA VAL A 28 -59.76 22.78 28.71
C VAL A 28 -58.82 21.76 29.39
N ARG A 29 -59.17 21.27 30.59
CA ARG A 29 -58.35 20.31 31.33
C ARG A 29 -58.58 18.87 30.91
N ASP A 30 -59.77 18.54 30.43
CA ASP A 30 -60.11 17.22 29.94
C ASP A 30 -59.97 17.15 28.41
N LYS A 31 -59.01 16.35 27.97
CA LYS A 31 -58.59 16.25 26.57
C LYS A 31 -59.72 15.70 25.68
N GLU A 32 -60.57 14.82 26.21
CA GLU A 32 -61.68 14.25 25.45
C GLU A 32 -62.78 15.26 25.16
N THR A 33 -63.18 16.03 26.17
CA THR A 33 -64.23 17.05 26.02
C THR A 33 -63.77 18.19 25.12
N TRP A 34 -62.49 18.60 25.25
CA TRP A 34 -61.89 19.58 24.35
C TRP A 34 -61.88 19.15 22.88
N GLU A 35 -61.49 17.90 22.57
CA GLU A 35 -61.52 17.39 21.20
C GLU A 35 -62.94 17.22 20.66
N LYS A 36 -63.91 16.81 21.49
CA LYS A 36 -65.34 16.74 21.08
C LYS A 36 -65.91 18.11 20.73
N ASP A 37 -65.53 19.15 21.46
CA ASP A 37 -65.97 20.53 21.16
C ASP A 37 -65.27 21.08 19.91
N ARG A 38 -63.97 20.78 19.73
CA ARG A 38 -63.22 21.14 18.53
C ARG A 38 -63.78 20.48 17.27
N LEU A 39 -64.16 19.20 17.35
CA LEU A 39 -64.82 18.48 16.27
C LEU A 39 -66.22 19.06 15.96
N ARG A 40 -67.00 19.42 17.00
CA ARG A 40 -68.31 20.08 16.83
C ARG A 40 -68.21 21.47 16.21
N ALA A 41 -67.17 22.24 16.53
CA ALA A 41 -66.95 23.58 15.99
C ALA A 41 -66.36 23.59 14.57
N ARG A 42 -66.05 22.41 14.00
CA ARG A 42 -65.46 22.30 12.66
C ARG A 42 -66.53 22.60 11.61
N LYS A 43 -66.37 23.72 10.89
CA LYS A 43 -67.29 24.17 9.81
C LYS A 43 -67.17 23.38 8.51
N GLU A 44 -66.10 22.63 8.32
CA GLU A 44 -65.89 21.81 7.12
C GLU A 44 -66.57 20.46 7.35
N GLY A 45 -67.74 20.30 6.71
CA GLY A 45 -68.55 19.10 6.80
C GLY A 45 -67.76 17.85 6.39
N TYR A 46 -68.02 16.75 7.07
CA TYR A 46 -67.44 15.44 6.76
C TYR A 46 -67.84 15.04 5.34
N ILE A 47 -66.94 15.21 4.36
CA ILE A 47 -67.14 14.71 3.00
C ILE A 47 -67.01 13.19 3.07
N ARG A 48 -68.13 12.48 3.00
CA ARG A 48 -68.11 11.06 2.68
C ARG A 48 -67.68 10.95 1.22
N VAL A 49 -66.41 10.61 1.01
CA VAL A 49 -65.91 10.27 -0.32
C VAL A 49 -66.62 8.99 -0.72
N ASP A 50 -67.42 9.07 -1.78
CA ASP A 50 -68.10 7.90 -2.34
C ASP A 50 -67.05 6.97 -2.95
N THR A 51 -66.78 5.86 -2.26
CA THR A 51 -65.78 4.86 -2.65
C THR A 51 -66.16 4.09 -3.91
N SER A 52 -67.39 4.23 -4.40
CA SER A 52 -67.81 3.68 -5.69
C SER A 52 -67.20 4.45 -6.87
N ILE A 53 -66.91 5.74 -6.70
CA ILE A 53 -66.35 6.61 -7.75
C ILE A 53 -64.83 6.76 -7.59
N SER A 54 -64.34 6.89 -6.35
CA SER A 54 -62.92 7.15 -6.06
C SER A 54 -62.05 5.90 -5.89
N GLY A 55 -62.60 4.70 -6.11
CA GLY A 55 -61.90 3.44 -5.83
C GLY A 55 -61.89 3.10 -4.34
N SER A 56 -61.67 1.82 -4.02
CA SER A 56 -61.84 1.27 -2.66
C SER A 56 -60.90 1.84 -1.60
N ALA A 57 -59.99 2.73 -1.97
CA ALA A 57 -59.25 3.62 -1.10
C ALA A 57 -58.83 4.84 -1.92
N MET A 58 -58.78 6.04 -1.33
CA MET A 58 -58.26 7.27 -1.97
C MET A 58 -56.83 7.14 -2.55
N THR A 59 -56.16 6.01 -2.37
CA THR A 59 -54.81 5.66 -2.85
C THR A 59 -54.78 4.92 -4.19
N VAL A 60 -55.93 4.49 -4.73
CA VAL A 60 -56.00 3.79 -6.03
C VAL A 60 -56.85 4.60 -7.00
N GLN A 61 -56.18 5.24 -7.95
CA GLN A 61 -56.80 5.99 -9.03
C GLN A 61 -57.57 5.06 -9.97
N ALA A 62 -58.72 5.48 -10.51
CA ALA A 62 -59.52 4.67 -11.43
C ALA A 62 -58.80 4.49 -12.78
N ALA A 63 -58.95 3.32 -13.43
CA ALA A 63 -58.21 2.89 -14.63
C ALA A 63 -58.26 3.81 -15.88
N GLY A 64 -59.10 4.85 -15.86
CA GLY A 64 -59.20 5.87 -16.92
C GLY A 64 -58.85 7.29 -16.47
N SER A 65 -58.43 7.49 -15.22
CA SER A 65 -58.00 8.80 -14.74
C SER A 65 -56.58 9.09 -15.21
N GLN A 66 -56.25 10.37 -15.41
CA GLN A 66 -54.87 10.77 -15.77
C GLN A 66 -53.83 10.35 -14.72
N GLY A 67 -54.25 10.09 -13.48
CA GLY A 67 -53.38 9.62 -12.41
C GLY A 67 -53.27 8.09 -12.31
N TYR A 68 -53.93 7.35 -13.19
CA TYR A 68 -53.84 5.89 -13.20
C TYR A 68 -52.50 5.41 -13.73
N MET A 69 -51.93 4.45 -13.02
CA MET A 69 -50.70 3.77 -13.38
C MET A 69 -50.88 2.30 -12.99
N SER A 70 -50.42 1.38 -13.83
CA SER A 70 -50.45 -0.04 -13.50
C SER A 70 -49.55 -0.33 -12.30
N ASP A 71 -49.85 -1.37 -11.51
CA ASP A 71 -48.98 -1.75 -10.39
C ASP A 71 -47.57 -2.15 -10.86
N ALA A 72 -47.43 -2.65 -12.08
CA ALA A 72 -46.14 -2.98 -12.70
C ALA A 72 -45.29 -1.73 -12.99
N ASP A 73 -45.94 -0.61 -13.35
CA ASP A 73 -45.26 0.67 -13.57
C ASP A 73 -45.08 1.45 -12.27
N ARG A 74 -45.98 1.25 -11.30
CA ARG A 74 -45.96 1.90 -9.97
C ARG A 74 -44.87 1.32 -9.06
N PHE A 75 -44.61 0.02 -9.15
CA PHE A 75 -43.67 -0.68 -8.28
C PHE A 75 -42.55 -1.33 -9.10
N HIS A 76 -41.31 -1.01 -8.77
CA HIS A 76 -40.17 -1.76 -9.29
C HIS A 76 -40.20 -3.18 -8.76
N THR A 77 -40.43 -4.15 -9.64
CA THR A 77 -40.54 -5.57 -9.29
C THR A 77 -39.18 -6.24 -9.06
N ASP A 78 -38.09 -5.68 -9.60
CA ASP A 78 -36.74 -6.24 -9.52
C ASP A 78 -35.85 -5.56 -8.46
N VAL A 79 -36.29 -5.61 -7.20
CA VAL A 79 -35.49 -5.14 -6.06
C VAL A 79 -34.19 -5.94 -5.93
N ALA A 80 -34.24 -7.24 -6.23
CA ALA A 80 -33.11 -8.15 -6.12
C ALA A 80 -31.98 -7.82 -7.12
N GLY A 81 -32.32 -7.51 -8.37
CA GLY A 81 -31.37 -7.07 -9.39
C GLY A 81 -30.73 -5.72 -9.04
N GLY A 82 -31.54 -4.78 -8.53
CA GLY A 82 -31.03 -3.50 -8.02
C GLY A 82 -30.01 -3.67 -6.89
N GLU A 83 -30.32 -4.50 -5.89
CA GLU A 83 -29.40 -4.77 -4.77
C GLU A 83 -28.12 -5.48 -5.23
N LYS A 84 -28.24 -6.41 -6.19
CA LYS A 84 -27.09 -7.08 -6.81
C LYS A 84 -26.16 -6.06 -7.49
N GLY A 85 -26.70 -5.14 -8.29
CA GLY A 85 -25.92 -4.09 -8.94
C GLY A 85 -25.19 -3.19 -7.93
N VAL A 86 -25.85 -2.82 -6.83
CA VAL A 86 -25.21 -2.05 -5.74
C VAL A 86 -24.07 -2.84 -5.12
N ARG A 87 -24.28 -4.13 -4.82
CA ARG A 87 -23.26 -5.00 -4.22
C ARG A 87 -22.05 -5.16 -5.14
N GLU A 88 -22.27 -5.43 -6.43
CA GLU A 88 -21.23 -5.55 -7.44
C GLU A 88 -20.45 -4.24 -7.59
N SER A 89 -21.12 -3.09 -7.63
CA SER A 89 -20.46 -1.79 -7.68
C SER A 89 -19.55 -1.53 -6.47
N ARG A 90 -19.97 -1.97 -5.27
CA ARG A 90 -19.18 -1.85 -4.04
C ARG A 90 -17.95 -2.75 -4.08
N ILE A 91 -18.12 -3.99 -4.53
CA ILE A 91 -17.01 -4.94 -4.70
C ILE A 91 -16.03 -4.40 -5.75
N ALA A 92 -16.50 -3.92 -6.90
CA ALA A 92 -15.66 -3.36 -7.94
C ALA A 92 -14.85 -2.14 -7.44
N LYS A 93 -15.48 -1.21 -6.72
CA LYS A 93 -14.78 -0.06 -6.11
C LYS A 93 -13.69 -0.50 -5.12
N HIS A 94 -14.00 -1.49 -4.29
CA HIS A 94 -13.03 -2.04 -3.34
C HIS A 94 -11.86 -2.71 -4.07
N GLN A 95 -12.15 -3.53 -5.08
CA GLN A 95 -11.16 -4.23 -5.87
C GLN A 95 -10.23 -3.26 -6.60
N MET A 96 -10.77 -2.24 -7.26
CA MET A 96 -9.98 -1.19 -7.91
C MET A 96 -9.06 -0.48 -6.91
N SER A 97 -9.58 -0.10 -5.74
CA SER A 97 -8.79 0.59 -4.72
C SER A 97 -7.65 -0.28 -4.19
N TYR A 98 -7.94 -1.57 -3.98
CA TYR A 98 -6.94 -2.55 -3.54
C TYR A 98 -5.85 -2.74 -4.61
N ASP A 99 -6.24 -2.93 -5.86
CA ASP A 99 -5.31 -3.17 -6.97
C ASP A 99 -4.43 -1.95 -7.24
N THR A 100 -4.98 -0.73 -7.18
CA THR A 100 -4.19 0.50 -7.27
C THR A 100 -3.16 0.57 -6.15
N ARG A 101 -3.56 0.39 -4.89
CA ARG A 101 -2.63 0.41 -3.75
C ARG A 101 -1.55 -0.66 -3.87
N ARG A 102 -1.91 -1.86 -4.35
CA ARG A 102 -0.97 -2.94 -4.58
C ARG A 102 0.07 -2.56 -5.63
N ARG A 103 -0.36 -2.03 -6.78
CA ARG A 103 0.54 -1.57 -7.85
C ARG A 103 1.45 -0.44 -7.37
N ASP A 104 0.91 0.54 -6.68
CA ASP A 104 1.69 1.67 -6.16
C ASP A 104 2.77 1.22 -5.17
N ASN A 105 2.44 0.25 -4.32
CA ASN A 105 3.41 -0.34 -3.39
C ASN A 105 4.51 -1.12 -4.13
N GLN A 106 4.15 -1.89 -5.17
CA GLN A 106 5.14 -2.59 -6.01
C GLN A 106 6.08 -1.61 -6.69
N VAL A 107 5.55 -0.56 -7.32
CA VAL A 107 6.36 0.46 -8.00
C VAL A 107 7.31 1.16 -7.02
N ARG A 108 6.82 1.52 -5.82
CA ARG A 108 7.65 2.18 -4.79
C ARG A 108 8.78 1.26 -4.32
N GLU A 109 8.48 -0.01 -4.12
CA GLU A 109 9.47 -0.98 -3.66
C GLU A 109 10.51 -1.22 -4.78
N ASP A 110 10.09 -1.42 -6.02
CA ASP A 110 11.01 -1.57 -7.16
C ASP A 110 11.95 -0.36 -7.32
N GLN A 111 11.43 0.86 -7.16
CA GLN A 111 12.25 2.07 -7.17
C GLN A 111 13.25 2.10 -6.03
N ARG A 112 12.83 1.69 -4.82
CA ARG A 112 13.72 1.59 -3.66
C ARG A 112 14.85 0.58 -3.89
N TRP A 113 14.53 -0.60 -4.42
CA TRP A 113 15.53 -1.62 -4.75
C TRP A 113 16.51 -1.14 -5.80
N LYS A 114 16.01 -0.54 -6.90
CA LYS A 114 16.88 0.05 -7.93
C LYS A 114 17.84 1.11 -7.36
N ALA A 115 17.34 2.00 -6.52
CA ALA A 115 18.18 3.01 -5.89
C ALA A 115 19.23 2.43 -4.93
N MET A 116 18.91 1.33 -4.23
CA MET A 116 19.88 0.61 -3.40
C MET A 116 20.96 -0.08 -4.25
N ASP A 117 20.55 -0.73 -5.34
CA ASP A 117 21.47 -1.40 -6.25
C ASP A 117 22.40 -0.40 -6.94
N GLU A 118 21.87 0.72 -7.42
CA GLU A 118 22.66 1.80 -8.01
C GLU A 118 23.74 2.30 -7.04
N LYS A 119 23.36 2.63 -5.79
CA LYS A 119 24.32 3.03 -4.75
C LYS A 119 25.36 1.96 -4.46
N ALA A 120 24.95 0.70 -4.37
CA ALA A 120 25.87 -0.42 -4.15
C ALA A 120 26.86 -0.58 -5.31
N THR A 121 26.40 -0.39 -6.55
CA THR A 121 27.27 -0.44 -7.73
C THR A 121 28.24 0.74 -7.78
N GLU A 122 27.80 1.95 -7.41
CA GLU A 122 28.65 3.14 -7.33
C GLU A 122 29.73 2.98 -6.25
N GLU A 123 29.35 2.49 -5.07
CA GLU A 123 30.29 2.21 -4.00
C GLU A 123 31.31 1.14 -4.42
N LYS A 124 30.84 0.06 -5.04
CA LYS A 124 31.73 -0.98 -5.58
C LYS A 124 32.71 -0.39 -6.59
N LYS A 125 32.24 0.38 -7.56
CA LYS A 125 33.09 1.07 -8.56
C LYS A 125 34.11 1.98 -7.89
N ARG A 126 33.73 2.73 -6.87
CA ARG A 126 34.63 3.59 -6.09
C ARG A 126 35.73 2.78 -5.41
N TRP A 127 35.38 1.65 -4.78
CA TRP A 127 36.36 0.77 -4.13
C TRP A 127 37.27 0.06 -5.12
N ASP A 128 36.73 -0.37 -6.26
CA ASP A 128 37.50 -0.99 -7.33
C ASP A 128 38.50 0.03 -7.92
N HIS A 129 38.05 1.24 -8.23
CA HIS A 129 38.94 2.32 -8.67
C HIS A 129 40.04 2.62 -7.64
N LEU A 130 39.69 2.71 -6.35
CA LEU A 130 40.69 2.94 -5.29
C LEU A 130 41.70 1.79 -5.16
N ARG A 131 41.27 0.55 -5.45
CA ARG A 131 42.11 -0.64 -5.43
C ARG A 131 43.05 -0.65 -6.64
N ASP A 132 42.53 -0.32 -7.82
CA ASP A 132 43.25 -0.27 -9.09
C ASP A 132 44.29 0.85 -9.11
N ASP A 133 43.94 2.04 -8.61
CA ASP A 133 44.87 3.16 -8.44
C ASP A 133 46.09 2.77 -7.60
N GLY A 134 45.91 1.82 -6.67
CA GLY A 134 46.98 1.26 -5.86
C GLY A 134 47.69 2.26 -4.94
N GLY A 135 47.27 3.53 -4.91
CA GLY A 135 47.95 4.62 -4.19
C GLY A 135 48.08 4.35 -2.69
N LYS A 136 47.03 3.79 -2.07
CA LYS A 136 47.07 3.36 -0.66
C LYS A 136 47.89 2.08 -0.44
N ALA A 137 47.89 1.17 -1.41
CA ALA A 137 48.63 -0.09 -1.34
C ALA A 137 50.15 0.09 -1.53
N ARG A 138 50.59 1.14 -2.24
CA ARG A 138 52.02 1.45 -2.44
C ARG A 138 52.78 1.62 -1.14
N ARG A 139 52.14 2.17 -0.09
CA ARG A 139 52.77 2.38 1.22
C ARG A 139 52.91 1.09 2.05
N ASN A 140 52.15 0.05 1.72
CA ASN A 140 52.17 -1.24 2.42
C ASN A 140 52.74 -2.38 1.55
N LYS A 141 53.51 -2.04 0.51
CA LYS A 141 54.22 -3.02 -0.29
C LYS A 141 55.40 -3.55 0.53
N SER A 142 55.42 -4.85 0.82
CA SER A 142 56.56 -5.48 1.47
C SER A 142 57.82 -5.28 0.64
N SER A 143 58.98 -5.17 1.31
CA SER A 143 60.29 -5.17 0.63
C SER A 143 60.57 -6.46 -0.14
N CYS A 144 59.88 -7.55 0.20
CA CYS A 144 59.97 -8.84 -0.48
C CYS A 144 59.26 -8.83 -1.85
N GLN A 145 59.85 -9.54 -2.83
CA GLN A 145 59.33 -9.66 -4.20
C GLN A 145 58.20 -10.72 -4.35
N PHE A 146 57.67 -11.21 -3.24
CA PHE A 146 56.53 -12.12 -3.16
C PHE A 146 55.62 -11.71 -2.00
N ASN A 147 54.38 -12.17 -2.01
CA ASN A 147 53.41 -11.92 -0.96
C ASN A 147 53.61 -12.93 0.20
N PRO A 148 53.90 -12.48 1.43
CA PRO A 148 54.20 -13.38 2.55
C PRO A 148 53.00 -14.21 3.03
N ILE A 149 51.76 -13.78 2.75
CA ILE A 149 50.54 -14.48 3.19
C ILE A 149 50.13 -15.53 2.15
N THR A 150 50.04 -15.13 0.88
CA THR A 150 49.60 -16.03 -0.19
C THR A 150 50.73 -16.85 -0.80
N LEU A 151 51.99 -16.51 -0.47
CA LEU A 151 53.22 -17.06 -1.04
C LEU A 151 53.32 -16.92 -2.58
N LYS A 152 52.45 -16.12 -3.18
CA LYS A 152 52.46 -15.85 -4.62
C LYS A 152 53.54 -14.81 -4.93
N TYR A 153 54.21 -15.01 -6.06
CA TYR A 153 55.08 -13.99 -6.64
C TYR A 153 54.26 -12.75 -7.01
N ASN A 154 54.90 -11.57 -6.95
CA ASN A 154 54.24 -10.32 -7.35
C ASN A 154 54.06 -10.26 -8.88
N ASP A 155 52.99 -9.63 -9.36
CA ASP A 155 52.62 -9.54 -10.79
C ASP A 155 53.50 -8.56 -11.61
N GLY A 156 54.75 -8.34 -11.21
CA GLY A 156 55.68 -7.44 -11.90
C GLY A 156 57.02 -8.12 -12.23
N LYS A 157 57.86 -7.42 -12.99
CA LYS A 157 59.16 -7.93 -13.46
C LYS A 157 60.05 -8.48 -12.34
N ASP A 158 60.02 -7.85 -11.16
CA ASP A 158 60.82 -8.32 -10.02
C ASP A 158 60.31 -9.65 -9.47
N GLY A 159 58.99 -9.87 -9.44
CA GLY A 159 58.40 -11.16 -9.06
C GLY A 159 58.69 -12.25 -10.08
N GLU A 160 58.68 -11.91 -11.37
CA GLU A 160 59.08 -12.82 -12.45
C GLU A 160 60.56 -13.21 -12.35
N ARG A 161 61.45 -12.26 -12.07
CA ARG A 161 62.88 -12.54 -11.85
C ARG A 161 63.09 -13.47 -10.66
N LEU A 162 62.40 -13.22 -9.54
CA LEU A 162 62.48 -14.11 -8.38
C LEU A 162 61.98 -15.52 -8.72
N LYS A 163 60.86 -15.61 -9.45
CA LYS A 163 60.32 -16.90 -9.90
C LYS A 163 61.32 -17.65 -10.80
N GLN A 164 61.97 -16.96 -11.73
CA GLN A 164 62.99 -17.55 -12.60
C GLN A 164 64.18 -18.07 -11.79
N ALA A 165 64.74 -17.25 -10.89
CA ALA A 165 65.83 -17.64 -10.02
C ALA A 165 65.49 -18.88 -9.16
N ASP A 166 64.29 -18.90 -8.56
CA ASP A 166 63.81 -20.06 -7.80
C ASP A 166 63.67 -21.32 -8.67
N THR A 167 63.13 -21.18 -9.88
CA THR A 167 63.00 -22.32 -10.80
C THR A 167 64.37 -22.87 -11.21
N GLU A 168 65.35 -22.00 -11.43
CA GLU A 168 66.73 -22.43 -11.71
C GLU A 168 67.37 -23.15 -10.52
N ILE A 169 67.16 -22.65 -9.29
CA ILE A 169 67.67 -23.29 -8.07
C ILE A 169 67.04 -24.68 -7.92
N ARG A 170 65.73 -24.80 -8.11
CA ARG A 170 65.03 -26.10 -8.07
C ARG A 170 65.56 -27.05 -9.14
N HIS A 171 65.76 -26.56 -10.36
CA HIS A 171 66.34 -27.36 -11.44
C HIS A 171 67.77 -27.82 -11.12
N ARG A 172 68.63 -26.93 -10.61
CA ARG A 172 70.00 -27.31 -10.18
C ARG A 172 69.97 -28.34 -9.05
N ALA A 173 69.04 -28.20 -8.10
CA ALA A 173 68.86 -29.15 -7.02
C ALA A 173 68.38 -30.52 -7.52
N SER A 174 67.44 -30.57 -8.48
CA SER A 174 66.96 -31.84 -9.05
C SER A 174 68.06 -32.57 -9.83
N VAL A 175 68.84 -31.85 -10.64
CA VAL A 175 70.02 -32.41 -11.34
C VAL A 175 71.06 -32.91 -10.35
N ARG A 176 71.35 -32.15 -9.29
CA ARG A 176 72.28 -32.59 -8.24
C ARG A 176 71.77 -33.83 -7.52
N ALA A 177 70.48 -33.90 -7.21
CA ALA A 177 69.87 -35.07 -6.57
C ALA A 177 69.96 -36.31 -7.48
N ALA A 178 69.68 -36.17 -8.77
CA ALA A 178 69.84 -37.24 -9.74
C ALA A 178 71.29 -37.74 -9.85
N ASN A 179 72.26 -36.81 -9.90
CA ASN A 179 73.68 -37.16 -9.96
C ASN A 179 74.17 -37.83 -8.67
N LEU A 180 73.75 -37.35 -7.50
CA LEU A 180 74.08 -37.97 -6.21
C LEU A 180 73.46 -39.35 -6.09
N GLN A 181 72.21 -39.53 -6.50
CA GLN A 181 71.52 -40.82 -6.52
C GLN A 181 72.24 -41.82 -7.43
N PHE A 182 72.65 -41.39 -8.63
CA PHE A 182 73.42 -42.23 -9.55
C PHE A 182 74.77 -42.67 -8.96
N ASN A 183 75.50 -41.73 -8.35
CA ASN A 183 76.82 -42.02 -7.77
C ASN A 183 76.76 -42.86 -6.49
N SER A 184 75.77 -42.59 -5.62
CA SER A 184 75.58 -43.30 -4.35
C SER A 184 75.03 -44.72 -4.55
N SER A 185 74.32 -44.96 -5.66
CA SER A 185 73.60 -46.21 -5.87
C SER A 185 73.79 -46.79 -7.26
N ARG A 186 75.06 -46.99 -7.63
CA ARG A 186 75.46 -47.61 -8.90
C ARG A 186 74.86 -49.00 -9.14
N GLY A 187 74.56 -49.74 -8.08
CA GLY A 187 73.89 -51.04 -8.15
C GLY A 187 72.36 -50.99 -8.34
N GLY A 188 71.75 -49.80 -8.35
CA GLY A 188 70.31 -49.62 -8.57
C GLY A 188 69.41 -50.03 -7.38
N ILE A 189 69.99 -50.37 -6.24
CA ILE A 189 69.29 -50.90 -5.05
C ILE A 189 69.53 -49.96 -3.86
N ASN A 190 68.47 -49.66 -3.09
CA ASN A 190 68.57 -48.87 -1.88
C ASN A 190 69.26 -49.71 -0.78
N PRO A 191 70.41 -49.29 -0.23
CA PRO A 191 71.14 -50.07 0.76
C PRO A 191 70.41 -50.20 2.12
N ILE A 192 69.39 -49.38 2.39
CA ILE A 192 68.62 -49.42 3.64
C ILE A 192 67.41 -50.36 3.53
N THR A 193 66.69 -50.33 2.40
CA THR A 193 65.44 -51.09 2.24
C THR A 193 65.54 -52.27 1.28
N GLY A 194 66.59 -52.34 0.45
CA GLY A 194 66.75 -53.40 -0.56
C GLY A 194 65.89 -53.21 -1.81
N ASP A 195 65.05 -52.18 -1.87
CA ASP A 195 64.16 -51.91 -3.01
C ASP A 195 64.90 -51.29 -4.20
N PRO A 196 64.39 -51.49 -5.44
CA PRO A 196 64.90 -50.79 -6.62
C PRO A 196 64.70 -49.29 -6.49
N ILE A 197 65.76 -48.53 -6.77
CA ILE A 197 65.76 -47.08 -6.63
C ILE A 197 64.98 -46.43 -7.78
N LYS A 198 63.89 -45.74 -7.42
CA LYS A 198 63.15 -44.89 -8.38
C LYS A 198 64.00 -43.67 -8.75
N ARG A 199 64.26 -43.49 -10.04
CA ARG A 199 65.00 -42.31 -10.53
C ARG A 199 64.24 -41.03 -10.20
N VAL A 200 64.96 -40.02 -9.69
CA VAL A 200 64.44 -38.67 -9.55
C VAL A 200 64.06 -38.16 -10.95
N GLN A 201 62.78 -37.82 -11.15
CA GLN A 201 62.32 -37.19 -12.40
C GLN A 201 62.71 -35.71 -12.36
N THR A 202 63.52 -35.29 -13.33
CA THR A 202 63.96 -33.90 -13.52
C THR A 202 62.94 -33.10 -14.32
#